data_AF-A0AAY4BV38-F1
#
_entry.id   AF-A0AAY4BV38-F1
#
_cell.length_a   1.000
_cell.length_b   1.000
_cell.length_c   1.000
_cell.angle_alpha   90.00
_cell.angle_beta   90.00
_cell.angle_gamma   90.00
#
_symmetry.space_group_name_H-M   'P 1'
#
loop_
_entity.id
_entity.type
_entity.pdbx_description
1 polymer ?
#
loop_
_entity_poly.entity_id
_entity_poly.type
_entity_poly.pdbx_seq_one_letter_code
_entity_poly.pdbx_strand_id
1 'polypeptide(L)'
;SMETRASGKKNVSPVRRAFSSPVSTFFVKLCGTNYPLSIGFIVVNEFCERFSYYGMKALLTLYFIHYLHWDKNLSTAVYHAFSSLCYFTPVLGALIADSWLGKFWTITYLSILYVIGHVVKSVGAIPDVGDSTVHTVLSMLGLILIAFGTGGIKPCVAAFGGDQFEEEHTEERRKFFSIFYMSINAGSVLSTVITPILRGDVQCFGGDCYALAFGVPAALMVVALVVFVCGSGLYKKSPPEGNVMLGFKCLWILLPQFAIGNRSKNSKHNSKREHWLDWAEEKYPKHLIQEIKMVMRVLVLYIPLPMFWALFEQQGSRWTLQATRMNMDLMLNALLILVFIPIFDLGVYPLIGLCRIKLTPLRKMATGMIIAALAFGAATVVELNVIKTVVAPPLAKESLLQVVNLADRDVKVSIQGQEDIFPHPIKPYEVSSTSQWSFVPLSSEFSGQSFKCKLALCDKLIVNFLASYQGPGAVEIQVMEDVQANNINIAWQIPQYVLITAGEVMFSITGLEFSYSQAPASMKSVLQAGWLMTVAFGNVIVLIVAEGAGLQQWTEFLLFGGLLVAVCIIFSIMAYFYNYVNPDQLGKDNDDEEHKDLKKDNPEMIEAFSDAVAIIVLSC
;
A
#
# COMPACT_ATOMS: atom_id res chain seq x y z
N SER A 1 25.27 84.29 -4.12
CA SER A 1 25.59 83.81 -5.49
C SER A 1 26.96 83.15 -5.42
N MET A 2 27.30 82.04 -6.05
CA MET A 2 26.67 81.16 -7.04
C MET A 2 27.54 79.89 -7.05
N GLU A 3 26.97 78.70 -7.18
CA GLU A 3 27.72 77.47 -7.49
C GLU A 3 26.84 76.58 -8.38
N THR A 4 27.38 76.08 -9.50
CA THR A 4 26.72 75.04 -10.31
C THR A 4 27.71 74.12 -11.00
N ARG A 5 27.26 72.87 -11.14
CA ARG A 5 27.99 71.59 -11.25
C ARG A 5 27.86 70.98 -12.65
N ALA A 6 28.79 70.11 -13.01
CA ALA A 6 28.93 69.43 -14.30
C ALA A 6 27.82 68.39 -14.62
N SER A 7 27.55 68.21 -15.93
CA SER A 7 26.61 67.23 -16.53
C SER A 7 27.24 66.54 -17.76
N GLY A 8 26.93 65.25 -17.93
CA GLY A 8 26.62 64.67 -19.26
C GLY A 8 27.56 63.63 -19.87
N LYS A 9 27.14 62.35 -19.85
CA LYS A 9 27.00 61.40 -21.00
C LYS A 9 27.23 59.93 -20.59
N LYS A 10 26.20 59.08 -20.76
CA LYS A 10 26.35 57.63 -21.01
C LYS A 10 25.39 57.19 -22.12
N ASN A 11 25.92 56.33 -22.99
CA ASN A 11 25.38 55.87 -24.27
C ASN A 11 24.13 55.01 -24.16
N VAL A 12 23.22 55.20 -25.12
CA VAL A 12 22.08 54.34 -25.45
C VAL A 12 22.50 53.37 -26.56
N SER A 13 22.11 52.09 -26.45
CA SER A 13 22.14 51.10 -27.54
C SER A 13 20.84 50.27 -27.53
N PRO A 14 20.42 49.68 -28.66
CA PRO A 14 19.00 49.59 -29.01
C PRO A 14 18.31 48.31 -28.53
N VAL A 15 17.00 48.47 -28.26
CA VAL A 15 16.04 47.42 -27.91
C VAL A 15 15.93 46.39 -29.04
N ARG A 16 16.37 45.14 -28.78
CA ARG A 16 15.96 43.98 -29.58
C ARG A 16 14.53 43.59 -29.17
N ARG A 17 13.55 43.87 -30.05
CA ARG A 17 12.26 43.17 -30.05
C ARG A 17 12.51 41.70 -30.36
N ALA A 18 12.44 40.85 -29.34
CA ALA A 18 12.25 39.42 -29.53
C ALA A 18 10.75 39.20 -29.79
N PHE A 19 10.39 38.98 -31.05
CA PHE A 19 9.11 38.36 -31.41
C PHE A 19 9.15 36.93 -30.88
N SER A 20 8.55 36.68 -29.71
CA SER A 20 8.20 35.33 -29.29
C SER A 20 6.97 34.90 -30.08
N SER A 21 7.17 34.10 -31.12
CA SER A 21 6.09 33.33 -31.74
C SER A 21 5.40 32.49 -30.66
N PRO A 22 4.05 32.47 -30.58
CA PRO A 22 3.37 31.49 -29.76
C PRO A 22 3.63 30.13 -30.42
N VAL A 23 4.39 29.26 -29.75
CA VAL A 23 4.42 27.84 -30.10
C VAL A 23 3.01 27.34 -29.80
N SER A 24 2.16 27.24 -30.81
CA SER A 24 0.83 26.67 -30.68
C SER A 24 1.00 25.17 -30.41
N THR A 25 1.00 24.77 -29.15
CA THR A 25 0.88 23.37 -28.77
C THR A 25 -0.48 22.90 -29.29
N PHE A 26 -0.46 22.09 -30.35
CA PHE A 26 -1.68 21.57 -30.97
C PHE A 26 -2.35 20.60 -29.97
N PHE A 27 -3.35 21.08 -29.23
CA PHE A 27 -4.23 20.22 -28.44
C PHE A 27 -5.08 19.40 -29.41
N VAL A 28 -4.59 18.21 -29.79
CA VAL A 28 -5.40 17.24 -30.54
C VAL A 28 -6.49 16.75 -29.60
N LYS A 29 -7.73 17.19 -29.89
CA LYS A 29 -8.93 16.86 -29.11
C LYS A 29 -9.35 15.42 -29.34
N LEU A 30 -9.63 14.68 -28.28
CA LEU A 30 -10.22 13.34 -28.38
C LEU A 30 -11.70 13.46 -28.80
N CYS A 31 -12.06 12.99 -29.99
CA CYS A 31 -13.45 12.92 -30.48
C CYS A 31 -14.31 14.19 -30.22
N GLY A 32 -13.79 15.38 -30.53
CA GLY A 32 -14.57 16.63 -30.41
C GLY A 32 -14.82 17.12 -28.97
N THR A 33 -14.22 16.48 -27.96
CA THR A 33 -14.28 16.93 -26.55
C THR A 33 -13.04 17.76 -26.18
N ASN A 34 -13.10 18.58 -25.12
CA ASN A 34 -11.93 19.32 -24.60
C ASN A 34 -10.91 18.42 -23.87
N TYR A 35 -10.96 17.10 -24.09
CA TYR A 35 -10.09 16.12 -23.44
C TYR A 35 -8.76 15.98 -24.21
N PRO A 36 -7.59 16.27 -23.60
CA PRO A 36 -6.31 16.17 -24.28
C PRO A 36 -5.98 14.72 -24.64
N LEU A 37 -5.52 14.47 -25.87
CA LEU A 37 -5.08 13.14 -26.31
C LEU A 37 -3.88 12.61 -25.51
N SER A 38 -3.10 13.50 -24.89
CA SER A 38 -2.00 13.16 -23.98
C SER A 38 -2.44 12.32 -22.77
N ILE A 39 -3.69 12.46 -22.32
CA ILE A 39 -4.21 11.71 -21.17
C ILE A 39 -4.28 10.22 -21.43
N GLY A 40 -4.56 9.79 -22.66
CA GLY A 40 -4.62 8.37 -23.01
C GLY A 40 -3.32 7.64 -22.68
N PHE A 41 -2.17 8.29 -22.94
CA PHE A 41 -0.85 7.74 -22.60
C PHE A 41 -0.63 7.62 -21.09
N ILE A 42 -1.09 8.61 -20.31
CA ILE A 42 -0.96 8.60 -18.84
C ILE A 42 -1.83 7.51 -18.21
N VAL A 43 -3.06 7.34 -18.68
CA VAL A 43 -3.99 6.31 -18.16
C VAL A 43 -3.49 4.90 -18.48
N VAL A 44 -2.99 4.65 -19.69
CA VAL A 44 -2.39 3.35 -20.05
C VAL A 44 -1.13 3.08 -19.23
N ASN A 45 -0.26 4.08 -19.07
CA ASN A 45 0.90 3.98 -18.19
C ASN A 45 0.49 3.60 -16.75
N GLU A 46 -0.51 4.27 -16.18
CA GLU A 46 -0.99 3.97 -14.84
C GLU A 46 -1.54 2.55 -14.73
N PHE A 47 -2.37 2.12 -15.68
CA PHE A 47 -2.90 0.76 -15.71
C PHE A 47 -1.78 -0.30 -15.71
N CYS A 48 -0.80 -0.16 -16.62
CA CYS A 48 0.31 -1.10 -16.75
C CYS A 48 1.22 -1.11 -15.52
N GLU A 49 1.50 0.06 -14.93
CA GLU A 49 2.28 0.16 -13.69
C GLU A 49 1.56 -0.53 -12.53
N ARG A 50 0.25 -0.29 -12.37
CA ARG A 50 -0.56 -0.87 -11.30
C ARG A 50 -0.67 -2.38 -11.45
N PHE A 51 -0.86 -2.87 -12.67
CA PHE A 51 -0.80 -4.29 -12.95
C PHE A 51 0.55 -4.87 -12.50
N SER A 52 1.65 -4.23 -12.89
CA SER A 52 3.00 -4.71 -12.58
C SER A 52 3.25 -4.79 -11.07
N TYR A 53 2.90 -3.73 -10.34
CA TYR A 53 3.09 -3.64 -8.90
C TYR A 53 2.28 -4.71 -8.15
N TYR A 54 0.96 -4.76 -8.35
CA TYR A 54 0.07 -5.65 -7.60
C TYR A 54 0.28 -7.12 -7.99
N GLY A 55 0.52 -7.42 -9.27
CA GLY A 55 0.79 -8.78 -9.73
C GLY A 55 2.07 -9.38 -9.13
N MET A 56 3.15 -8.60 -9.11
CA MET A 56 4.40 -9.01 -8.47
C MET A 56 4.25 -9.14 -6.95
N LYS A 57 3.58 -8.18 -6.30
CA LYS A 57 3.38 -8.16 -4.85
C LYS A 57 2.56 -9.39 -4.38
N ALA A 58 1.54 -9.79 -5.13
CA ALA A 58 0.65 -10.91 -4.78
C ALA A 58 1.38 -12.26 -4.64
N LEU A 59 2.47 -12.47 -5.39
CA LEU A 59 3.23 -13.73 -5.36
C LEU A 59 4.44 -13.70 -4.44
N LEU A 60 4.77 -12.53 -3.88
CA LEU A 60 6.06 -12.30 -3.25
C LEU A 60 6.30 -13.20 -2.04
N THR A 61 5.30 -13.35 -1.17
CA THR A 61 5.39 -14.21 0.01
C THR A 61 5.52 -15.69 -0.37
N LEU A 62 4.80 -16.14 -1.41
CA LEU A 62 4.89 -17.52 -1.89
C LEU A 62 6.24 -17.82 -2.54
N TYR A 63 6.79 -16.85 -3.30
CA TYR A 63 8.12 -16.97 -3.88
C TYR A 63 9.20 -17.13 -2.81
N PHE A 64 9.16 -16.34 -1.73
CA PHE A 64 10.14 -16.46 -0.66
C PHE A 64 10.11 -17.83 0.03
N ILE A 65 8.93 -18.40 0.24
CA ILE A 65 8.77 -19.69 0.94
C ILE A 65 9.05 -20.87 0.03
N HIS A 66 8.48 -20.89 -1.17
CA HIS A 66 8.52 -22.08 -2.03
C HIS A 66 9.74 -22.10 -2.95
N TYR A 67 10.27 -20.94 -3.35
CA TYR A 67 11.41 -20.85 -4.27
C TYR A 67 12.72 -20.53 -3.54
N LEU A 68 12.72 -19.53 -2.63
CA LEU A 68 13.94 -19.21 -1.84
C LEU A 68 14.07 -20.06 -0.57
N HIS A 69 13.08 -20.87 -0.23
CA HIS A 69 13.06 -21.74 0.94
C HIS A 69 13.26 -21.02 2.28
N TRP A 70 12.75 -19.78 2.38
CA TRP A 70 12.77 -19.01 3.63
C TRP A 70 11.62 -19.41 4.55
N ASP A 71 11.81 -19.20 5.85
CA ASP A 71 10.74 -19.38 6.81
C ASP A 71 9.65 -18.32 6.67
N LYS A 72 8.49 -18.58 7.27
CA LYS A 72 7.30 -17.72 7.18
C LYS A 72 7.53 -16.34 7.80
N ASN A 73 8.35 -16.22 8.83
CA ASN A 73 8.58 -14.96 9.53
C ASN A 73 9.51 -14.08 8.72
N LEU A 74 10.66 -14.61 8.26
CA LEU A 74 11.57 -13.88 7.37
C LEU A 74 10.86 -13.44 6.08
N SER A 75 10.05 -14.31 5.49
CA SER A 75 9.27 -13.99 4.28
C SER A 75 8.27 -12.85 4.52
N THR A 76 7.62 -12.83 5.69
CA THR A 76 6.69 -11.77 6.09
C THR A 76 7.46 -10.46 6.36
N ALA A 77 8.58 -10.54 7.06
CA ALA A 77 9.46 -9.41 7.37
C ALA A 77 9.95 -8.71 6.09
N VAL A 78 10.51 -9.46 5.14
CA VAL A 78 11.02 -8.90 3.88
C VAL A 78 9.90 -8.32 3.02
N TYR A 79 8.72 -8.96 2.97
CA TYR A 79 7.55 -8.42 2.28
C TYR A 79 7.15 -7.04 2.82
N HIS A 80 7.05 -6.89 4.14
CA HIS A 80 6.67 -5.63 4.77
C HIS A 80 7.80 -4.60 4.74
N ALA A 81 9.07 -5.00 4.82
CA ALA A 81 10.20 -4.10 4.60
C ALA A 81 10.17 -3.49 3.18
N PHE A 82 9.93 -4.33 2.17
CA PHE A 82 9.73 -3.89 0.78
C PHE A 82 8.54 -2.94 0.65
N SER A 83 7.38 -3.29 1.21
CA SER A 83 6.17 -2.46 1.17
C SER A 83 6.39 -1.12 1.87
N SER A 84 7.04 -1.12 3.04
CA SER A 84 7.43 0.09 3.77
C SER A 84 8.30 1.01 2.90
N LEU A 85 9.32 0.48 2.25
CA LEU A 85 10.20 1.24 1.38
C LEU A 85 9.44 1.85 0.17
N CYS A 86 8.48 1.12 -0.42
CA CYS A 86 7.62 1.62 -1.50
C CYS A 86 6.73 2.80 -1.10
N TYR A 87 6.34 2.89 0.18
CA TYR A 87 5.49 3.97 0.70
C TYR A 87 6.27 5.08 1.39
N PHE A 88 7.55 4.86 1.69
CA PHE A 88 8.46 5.88 2.21
C PHE A 88 9.14 6.70 1.09
N THR A 89 9.60 6.04 0.03
CA THR A 89 10.28 6.66 -1.12
C THR A 89 9.45 7.68 -1.95
N PRO A 90 8.09 7.75 -1.90
CA PRO A 90 7.33 8.86 -2.45
C PRO A 90 7.79 10.24 -1.97
N VAL A 91 8.25 10.36 -0.71
CA VAL A 91 8.80 11.63 -0.20
C VAL A 91 10.00 12.06 -1.04
N LEU A 92 10.89 11.11 -1.36
CA LEU A 92 12.07 11.38 -2.19
C LEU A 92 11.66 11.73 -3.63
N GLY A 93 10.70 11.00 -4.20
CA GLY A 93 10.18 11.26 -5.54
C GLY A 93 9.61 12.67 -5.71
N ALA A 94 8.77 13.10 -4.76
CA ALA A 94 8.21 14.45 -4.75
C ALA A 94 9.31 15.52 -4.63
N LEU A 95 10.26 15.34 -3.70
CA LEU A 95 11.38 16.28 -3.54
C LEU A 95 12.21 16.42 -4.82
N ILE A 96 12.49 15.30 -5.51
CA ILE A 96 13.27 15.30 -6.75
C ILE A 96 12.51 15.99 -7.89
N ALA A 97 11.21 15.69 -8.05
CA ALA A 97 10.36 16.29 -9.07
C ALA A 97 10.20 17.79 -8.89
N ASP A 98 9.93 18.26 -7.67
CA ASP A 98 9.60 19.66 -7.43
C ASP A 98 10.86 20.53 -7.34
N SER A 99 11.99 19.99 -6.87
CA SER A 99 13.20 20.79 -6.61
C SER A 99 14.20 20.84 -7.77
N TRP A 100 14.35 19.77 -8.55
CA TRP A 100 15.47 19.66 -9.49
C TRP A 100 15.08 19.22 -10.90
N LEU A 101 14.36 18.10 -11.03
CA LEU A 101 14.20 17.41 -12.32
C LEU A 101 12.92 17.78 -13.08
N GLY A 102 11.87 18.21 -12.37
CA GLY A 102 10.52 18.32 -12.94
C GLY A 102 9.81 16.97 -13.02
N LYS A 103 8.47 16.98 -12.96
CA LYS A 103 7.63 15.77 -12.88
C LYS A 103 7.88 14.78 -14.03
N PHE A 104 7.95 15.26 -15.27
CA PHE A 104 8.13 14.40 -16.46
C PHE A 104 9.45 13.61 -16.43
N TRP A 105 10.57 14.27 -16.12
CA TRP A 105 11.87 13.61 -16.08
C TRP A 105 12.00 12.68 -14.87
N THR A 106 11.47 13.08 -13.72
CA THR A 106 11.41 12.21 -12.53
C THR A 106 10.65 10.92 -12.82
N ILE A 107 9.46 11.00 -13.44
CA ILE A 107 8.69 9.82 -13.84
C ILE A 107 9.50 8.94 -14.79
N THR A 108 10.15 9.53 -15.78
CA THR A 108 10.91 8.79 -16.80
C THR A 108 12.10 8.04 -16.19
N TYR A 109 12.97 8.72 -15.44
CA TYR A 109 14.17 8.09 -14.86
C TYR A 109 13.84 7.04 -13.81
N LEU A 110 12.86 7.29 -12.95
CA LEU A 110 12.44 6.32 -11.95
C LEU A 110 11.69 5.14 -12.56
N SER A 111 10.97 5.33 -13.67
CA SER A 111 10.37 4.22 -14.42
C SER A 111 11.42 3.33 -15.10
N ILE A 112 12.53 3.90 -15.58
CA ILE A 112 13.68 3.10 -16.07
C ILE A 112 14.26 2.26 -14.94
N LEU A 113 14.50 2.87 -13.76
CA LEU A 113 14.97 2.16 -12.58
C LEU A 113 14.02 1.02 -12.19
N TYR A 114 12.72 1.27 -12.29
CA TYR A 114 11.67 0.31 -11.99
C TYR A 114 11.68 -0.89 -12.96
N VAL A 115 11.81 -0.63 -14.27
CA VAL A 115 11.96 -1.66 -15.30
C VAL A 115 13.18 -2.54 -14.99
N ILE A 116 14.34 -1.93 -14.69
CA ILE A 116 15.55 -2.67 -14.35
C ILE A 116 15.30 -3.58 -13.13
N GLY A 117 14.65 -3.07 -12.08
CA GLY A 117 14.31 -3.85 -10.90
C GLY A 117 13.43 -5.07 -11.21
N HIS A 118 12.42 -4.90 -12.06
CA HIS A 118 11.56 -6.00 -12.51
C HIS A 118 12.30 -7.04 -13.36
N VAL A 119 13.17 -6.60 -14.29
CA VAL A 119 13.98 -7.49 -15.11
C VAL A 119 14.94 -8.29 -14.24
N VAL A 120 15.67 -7.63 -13.33
CA VAL A 120 16.59 -8.28 -12.38
C VAL A 120 15.85 -9.32 -11.54
N LYS A 121 14.65 -9.00 -11.05
CA LYS A 121 13.83 -9.93 -10.28
C LYS A 121 13.36 -11.13 -11.10
N SER A 122 12.89 -10.91 -12.34
CA SER A 122 12.43 -12.00 -13.22
C SER A 122 13.58 -12.94 -13.58
N VAL A 123 14.77 -12.39 -13.89
CA VAL A 123 15.99 -13.16 -14.14
C VAL A 123 16.40 -13.95 -12.89
N GLY A 124 16.31 -13.34 -11.71
CA GLY A 124 16.60 -14.01 -10.43
C GLY A 124 15.68 -15.19 -10.11
N ALA A 125 14.52 -15.31 -10.78
CA ALA A 125 13.58 -16.40 -10.63
C ALA A 125 13.72 -17.51 -11.70
N ILE A 126 14.75 -17.45 -12.56
CA ILE A 126 15.08 -18.52 -13.51
C ILE A 126 15.98 -19.55 -12.80
N PRO A 127 15.60 -20.84 -12.74
CA PRO A 127 16.35 -21.86 -11.98
C PRO A 127 17.81 -22.04 -12.42
N ASP A 128 18.12 -21.83 -13.70
CA ASP A 128 19.47 -22.01 -14.24
C ASP A 128 20.44 -20.85 -13.91
N VAL A 129 19.95 -19.77 -13.28
CA VAL A 129 20.74 -18.56 -13.01
C VAL A 129 21.42 -18.62 -11.64
N GLY A 130 22.55 -19.32 -11.58
CA GLY A 130 23.45 -19.32 -10.42
C GLY A 130 22.99 -20.26 -9.30
N ASP A 131 23.46 -19.99 -8.07
CA ASP A 131 23.10 -20.75 -6.88
C ASP A 131 22.01 -20.03 -6.04
N SER A 132 21.63 -20.63 -4.91
CA SER A 132 20.66 -20.05 -3.96
C SER A 132 21.04 -18.64 -3.49
N THR A 133 22.33 -18.33 -3.40
CA THR A 133 22.83 -17.02 -2.97
C THR A 133 22.62 -16.00 -4.09
N VAL A 134 22.90 -16.37 -5.34
CA VAL A 134 22.63 -15.53 -6.52
C VAL A 134 21.14 -15.20 -6.64
N HIS A 135 20.24 -16.19 -6.51
CA HIS A 135 18.79 -15.94 -6.53
C HIS A 135 18.36 -14.96 -5.44
N THR A 136 18.91 -15.11 -4.24
CA THR A 136 18.64 -14.22 -3.11
C THR A 136 19.12 -12.79 -3.39
N VAL A 137 20.36 -12.62 -3.85
CA VAL A 137 20.95 -11.30 -4.13
C VAL A 137 20.20 -10.59 -5.25
N LEU A 138 19.90 -11.27 -6.36
CA LEU A 138 19.13 -10.72 -7.47
C LEU A 138 17.71 -10.34 -7.02
N SER A 139 17.06 -11.19 -6.21
CA SER A 139 15.73 -10.90 -5.65
C SER A 139 15.74 -9.63 -4.78
N MET A 140 16.69 -9.50 -3.85
CA MET A 140 16.77 -8.33 -2.96
C MET A 140 17.12 -7.05 -3.72
N LEU A 141 18.10 -7.13 -4.64
CA LEU A 141 18.45 -6.01 -5.50
C LEU A 141 17.26 -5.56 -6.35
N GLY A 142 16.55 -6.50 -6.97
CA GLY A 142 15.36 -6.23 -7.76
C GLY A 142 14.26 -5.54 -6.93
N LEU A 143 13.99 -6.02 -5.71
CA LEU A 143 13.01 -5.43 -4.81
C LEU A 143 13.37 -4.00 -4.38
N ILE A 144 14.64 -3.71 -4.07
CA ILE A 144 15.08 -2.36 -3.72
C ILE A 144 14.88 -1.42 -4.91
N LEU A 145 15.33 -1.82 -6.11
CA LEU A 145 15.16 -1.02 -7.32
C LEU A 145 13.68 -0.76 -7.64
N ILE A 146 12.84 -1.78 -7.51
CA ILE A 146 11.38 -1.66 -7.65
C ILE A 146 10.82 -0.65 -6.63
N ALA A 147 11.23 -0.75 -5.36
CA ALA A 147 10.69 0.11 -4.30
C ALA A 147 10.98 1.59 -4.55
N PHE A 148 12.21 1.92 -4.96
CA PHE A 148 12.56 3.29 -5.36
C PHE A 148 11.84 3.73 -6.63
N GLY A 149 11.68 2.83 -7.61
CA GLY A 149 10.95 3.08 -8.85
C GLY A 149 9.48 3.42 -8.59
N THR A 150 8.69 2.46 -8.09
CA THR A 150 7.25 2.66 -7.84
C THR A 150 6.98 3.78 -6.83
N GLY A 151 7.75 3.82 -5.74
CA GLY A 151 7.50 4.81 -4.70
C GLY A 151 7.78 6.22 -5.19
N GLY A 152 8.88 6.45 -5.90
CA GLY A 152 9.21 7.79 -6.37
C GLY A 152 8.33 8.31 -7.51
N ILE A 153 7.72 7.45 -8.33
CA ILE A 153 6.76 7.88 -9.37
C ILE A 153 5.35 8.17 -8.82
N LYS A 154 4.92 7.49 -7.74
CA LYS A 154 3.57 7.61 -7.15
C LYS A 154 3.06 9.05 -6.96
N PRO A 155 3.81 9.99 -6.34
CA PRO A 155 3.31 11.35 -6.14
C PRO A 155 3.31 12.18 -7.43
N CYS A 156 4.09 11.76 -8.44
CA CYS A 156 4.34 12.55 -9.63
C CYS A 156 3.29 12.30 -10.73
N VAL A 157 2.88 11.05 -10.96
CA VAL A 157 2.03 10.67 -12.11
C VAL A 157 0.63 11.29 -12.04
N ALA A 158 -0.03 11.19 -10.89
CA ALA A 158 -1.37 11.76 -10.70
C ALA A 158 -1.35 13.30 -10.81
N ALA A 159 -0.33 13.94 -10.25
CA ALA A 159 -0.13 15.39 -10.35
C ALA A 159 0.14 15.81 -11.81
N PHE A 160 1.03 15.08 -12.50
CA PHE A 160 1.38 15.35 -13.90
C PHE A 160 0.17 15.20 -14.85
N GLY A 161 -0.69 14.21 -14.60
CA GLY A 161 -1.95 14.05 -15.33
C GLY A 161 -2.94 15.18 -15.08
N GLY A 162 -3.04 15.65 -13.83
CA GLY A 162 -3.85 16.82 -13.48
C GLY A 162 -3.37 18.11 -14.17
N ASP A 163 -2.06 18.28 -14.31
CA ASP A 163 -1.43 19.46 -14.94
C ASP A 163 -1.72 19.57 -16.45
N GLN A 164 -2.24 18.52 -17.09
CA GLN A 164 -2.57 18.53 -18.52
C GLN A 164 -3.86 19.30 -18.85
N PHE A 165 -4.67 19.61 -17.83
CA PHE A 165 -5.88 20.41 -17.96
C PHE A 165 -5.61 21.86 -17.58
N GLU A 166 -6.27 22.78 -18.27
CA GLU A 166 -6.30 24.20 -17.87
C GLU A 166 -7.18 24.38 -16.63
N GLU A 167 -6.94 25.45 -15.86
CA GLU A 167 -7.63 25.69 -14.57
C GLU A 167 -9.15 25.84 -14.74
N GLU A 168 -9.59 26.34 -15.89
CA GLU A 168 -11.00 26.55 -16.25
C GLU A 168 -11.75 25.22 -16.50
N HIS A 169 -11.05 24.16 -16.89
CA HIS A 169 -11.63 22.85 -17.25
C HIS A 169 -11.75 21.90 -16.04
N THR A 170 -12.43 22.39 -14.99
CA THR A 170 -12.56 21.67 -13.71
C THR A 170 -13.35 20.36 -13.81
N GLU A 171 -14.39 20.30 -14.64
CA GLU A 171 -15.22 19.10 -14.82
C GLU A 171 -14.49 18.00 -15.61
N GLU A 172 -13.72 18.35 -16.64
CA GLU A 172 -12.89 17.40 -17.38
C GLU A 172 -11.76 16.84 -16.51
N ARG A 173 -11.14 17.69 -15.69
CA ARG A 173 -10.12 17.26 -14.71
C ARG A 173 -10.70 16.32 -13.66
N ARG A 174 -11.93 16.56 -13.17
CA ARG A 174 -12.63 15.62 -12.26
C ARG A 174 -12.87 14.26 -12.94
N LYS A 175 -13.35 14.25 -14.19
CA LYS A 175 -13.54 13.02 -14.98
C LYS A 175 -12.23 12.25 -15.17
N PHE A 176 -11.11 12.94 -15.40
CA PHE A 176 -9.79 12.32 -15.45
C PHE A 176 -9.46 11.56 -14.17
N PHE A 177 -9.61 12.17 -12.99
CA PHE A 177 -9.33 11.49 -11.72
C PHE A 177 -10.23 10.26 -11.50
N SER A 178 -11.49 10.30 -11.97
CA SER A 178 -12.37 9.11 -11.96
C SER A 178 -11.87 7.99 -12.87
N ILE A 179 -11.44 8.30 -14.10
CA ILE A 179 -10.87 7.33 -15.05
C ILE A 179 -9.54 6.77 -14.53
N PHE A 180 -8.70 7.63 -13.96
CA PHE A 180 -7.45 7.26 -13.32
C PHE A 180 -7.71 6.26 -12.17
N TYR A 181 -8.67 6.56 -11.30
CA TYR A 181 -9.09 5.65 -10.23
C TYR A 181 -9.61 4.30 -10.76
N MET A 182 -10.40 4.31 -11.85
CA MET A 182 -10.86 3.08 -12.50
C MET A 182 -9.69 2.24 -13.03
N SER A 183 -8.69 2.88 -13.65
CA SER A 183 -7.51 2.17 -14.18
C SER A 183 -6.66 1.52 -13.08
N ILE A 184 -6.51 2.17 -11.92
CA ILE A 184 -5.81 1.61 -10.75
C ILE A 184 -6.47 0.31 -10.30
N ASN A 185 -7.79 0.36 -10.10
CA ASN A 185 -8.54 -0.81 -9.62
C ASN A 185 -8.56 -1.92 -10.67
N ALA A 186 -8.76 -1.59 -11.95
CA ALA A 186 -8.72 -2.57 -13.03
C ALA A 186 -7.35 -3.28 -13.11
N GLY A 187 -6.24 -2.53 -13.01
CA GLY A 187 -4.89 -3.10 -13.00
C GLY A 187 -4.65 -4.01 -11.80
N SER A 188 -5.06 -3.59 -10.60
CA SER A 188 -4.96 -4.40 -9.38
C SER A 188 -5.77 -5.70 -9.47
N VAL A 189 -7.02 -5.62 -9.94
CA VAL A 189 -7.89 -6.79 -10.10
C VAL A 189 -7.33 -7.78 -11.10
N LEU A 190 -6.99 -7.32 -12.29
CA LEU A 190 -6.50 -8.20 -13.34
C LEU A 190 -5.17 -8.84 -12.96
N SER A 191 -4.27 -8.09 -12.33
CA SER A 191 -2.96 -8.63 -11.95
C SER A 191 -3.02 -9.64 -10.81
N THR A 192 -3.90 -9.45 -9.82
CA THR A 192 -4.07 -10.38 -8.68
C THR A 192 -4.76 -11.69 -9.08
N VAL A 193 -5.44 -11.72 -10.23
CA VAL A 193 -6.01 -12.94 -10.83
C VAL A 193 -5.04 -13.58 -11.82
N ILE A 194 -4.56 -12.82 -12.80
CA ILE A 194 -3.77 -13.35 -13.92
C ILE A 194 -2.38 -13.80 -13.47
N THR A 195 -1.71 -13.04 -12.60
CA THR A 195 -0.31 -13.34 -12.24
C THR A 195 -0.17 -14.66 -11.47
N PRO A 196 -1.04 -14.99 -10.48
CA PRO A 196 -1.04 -16.31 -9.86
C PRO A 196 -1.41 -17.47 -10.80
N ILE A 197 -2.35 -17.25 -11.73
CA ILE A 197 -2.69 -18.23 -12.78
C ILE A 197 -1.45 -18.53 -13.63
N LEU A 198 -0.71 -17.50 -14.06
CA LEU A 198 0.53 -17.68 -14.83
C LEU A 198 1.61 -18.46 -14.06
N ARG A 199 1.64 -18.35 -12.73
CA ARG A 199 2.59 -19.09 -11.89
C ARG A 199 2.24 -20.57 -11.76
N GLY A 200 0.96 -20.91 -11.59
CA GLY A 200 0.49 -22.27 -11.29
C GLY A 200 0.10 -23.10 -12.52
N ASP A 201 -0.60 -22.50 -13.48
CA ASP A 201 -1.17 -23.23 -14.62
C ASP A 201 -0.15 -23.42 -15.75
N VAL A 202 0.88 -22.58 -15.81
CA VAL A 202 1.96 -22.69 -16.79
C VAL A 202 3.17 -23.33 -16.12
N GLN A 203 3.54 -24.52 -16.59
CA GLN A 203 4.73 -25.23 -16.14
C GLN A 203 5.95 -24.74 -16.93
N CYS A 204 6.98 -24.29 -16.24
CA CYS A 204 8.28 -23.92 -16.85
C CYS A 204 9.40 -24.57 -16.06
N PHE A 205 10.49 -24.95 -16.73
CA PHE A 205 11.69 -25.48 -16.08
C PHE A 205 11.41 -26.68 -15.14
N GLY A 206 10.34 -27.45 -15.41
CA GLY A 206 9.96 -28.63 -14.62
C GLY A 206 9.09 -28.36 -13.38
N GLY A 207 8.56 -27.14 -13.19
CA GLY A 207 7.64 -26.81 -12.08
C GLY A 207 6.90 -25.47 -12.24
N ASP A 208 6.46 -24.90 -11.11
CA ASP A 208 5.78 -23.60 -11.04
C ASP A 208 6.63 -22.47 -11.63
N CYS A 209 6.02 -21.66 -12.51
CA CYS A 209 6.75 -20.71 -13.33
C CYS A 209 6.83 -19.30 -12.72
N TYR A 210 7.65 -19.12 -11.68
CA TYR A 210 7.89 -17.79 -11.09
C TYR A 210 8.56 -16.80 -12.05
N ALA A 211 9.47 -17.27 -12.92
CA ALA A 211 10.14 -16.43 -13.91
C ALA A 211 9.15 -15.72 -14.84
N LEU A 212 8.14 -16.44 -15.37
CA LEU A 212 7.09 -15.88 -16.21
C LEU A 212 6.16 -14.97 -15.41
N ALA A 213 5.78 -15.39 -14.20
CA ALA A 213 4.88 -14.63 -13.35
C ALA A 213 5.48 -13.27 -12.93
N PHE A 214 6.80 -13.15 -12.81
CA PHE A 214 7.49 -11.86 -12.65
C PHE A 214 7.87 -11.18 -13.97
N GLY A 215 8.04 -11.96 -15.05
CA GLY A 215 8.38 -11.47 -16.38
C GLY A 215 7.24 -10.72 -17.07
N VAL A 216 5.98 -11.14 -16.88
CA VAL A 216 4.81 -10.43 -17.43
C VAL A 216 4.65 -9.03 -16.83
N PRO A 217 4.70 -8.85 -15.50
CA PRO A 217 4.85 -7.53 -14.87
C PRO A 217 6.02 -6.72 -15.45
N ALA A 218 7.20 -7.32 -15.63
CA ALA A 218 8.36 -6.63 -16.21
C ALA A 218 8.07 -6.11 -17.62
N ALA A 219 7.48 -6.93 -18.49
CA ALA A 219 7.12 -6.55 -19.85
C ALA A 219 6.06 -5.43 -19.86
N LEU A 220 5.05 -5.51 -19.00
CA LEU A 220 4.05 -4.46 -18.87
C LEU A 220 4.63 -3.14 -18.34
N MET A 221 5.61 -3.20 -17.44
CA MET A 221 6.30 -2.00 -16.98
C MET A 221 7.15 -1.37 -18.10
N VAL A 222 7.75 -2.17 -18.98
CA VAL A 222 8.42 -1.66 -20.20
C VAL A 222 7.40 -0.97 -21.11
N VAL A 223 6.23 -1.59 -21.32
CA VAL A 223 5.13 -0.98 -22.09
C VAL A 223 4.69 0.33 -21.47
N ALA A 224 4.53 0.40 -20.14
CA ALA A 224 4.18 1.63 -19.42
C ALA A 224 5.16 2.76 -19.74
N LEU A 225 6.46 2.49 -19.60
CA LEU A 225 7.53 3.44 -19.90
C LEU A 225 7.51 3.90 -21.36
N VAL A 226 7.42 2.97 -22.31
CA VAL A 226 7.41 3.29 -23.75
C VAL A 226 6.20 4.16 -24.09
N VAL A 227 5.00 3.77 -23.65
CA VAL A 227 3.77 4.53 -23.87
C VAL A 227 3.89 5.93 -23.27
N PHE A 228 4.39 6.05 -22.03
CA PHE A 228 4.58 7.35 -21.40
C PHE A 228 5.53 8.24 -22.20
N VAL A 229 6.69 7.72 -22.62
CA VAL A 229 7.69 8.48 -23.38
C VAL A 229 7.21 8.83 -24.79
N CYS A 230 6.44 7.96 -25.45
CA CYS A 230 5.83 8.25 -26.76
C CYS A 230 4.88 9.47 -26.69
N GLY A 231 4.19 9.68 -25.57
CA GLY A 231 3.36 10.85 -25.34
C GLY A 231 4.14 12.16 -25.10
N SER A 232 5.47 12.12 -25.01
CA SER A 232 6.31 13.26 -24.57
C SER A 232 6.18 14.54 -25.40
N GLY A 233 5.82 14.43 -26.69
CA GLY A 233 5.57 15.57 -27.56
C GLY A 233 4.22 16.26 -27.33
N LEU A 234 3.28 15.60 -26.65
CA LEU A 234 1.92 16.08 -26.40
C LEU A 234 1.71 16.60 -24.97
N TYR A 235 2.67 16.34 -24.07
CA TYR A 235 2.52 16.77 -22.67
C TYR A 235 2.83 18.24 -22.47
N LYS A 236 2.02 18.88 -21.62
CA LYS A 236 2.36 20.14 -20.96
C LYS A 236 3.35 19.84 -19.83
N LYS A 237 4.57 20.38 -19.94
CA LYS A 237 5.67 20.18 -18.97
C LYS A 237 5.88 21.47 -18.18
N SER A 238 5.32 21.52 -16.97
CA SER A 238 5.51 22.64 -16.06
C SER A 238 6.94 22.68 -15.49
N PRO A 239 7.53 23.87 -15.29
CA PRO A 239 8.84 24.00 -14.64
C PRO A 239 8.77 23.56 -13.17
N PRO A 240 9.91 23.19 -12.54
CA PRO A 240 9.95 22.79 -11.14
C PRO A 240 9.57 23.95 -10.21
N GLU A 241 8.64 23.70 -9.28
CA GLU A 241 8.24 24.65 -8.24
C GLU A 241 9.13 24.47 -7.01
N GLY A 242 10.23 25.22 -6.92
CA GLY A 242 11.25 25.09 -5.86
C GLY A 242 10.79 25.36 -4.42
N ASN A 243 9.49 25.57 -4.16
CA ASN A 243 8.94 26.00 -2.87
C ASN A 243 8.66 24.85 -1.89
N VAL A 244 8.53 23.59 -2.35
CA VAL A 244 8.14 22.47 -1.47
C VAL A 244 9.23 22.13 -0.44
N MET A 245 10.51 22.17 -0.84
CA MET A 245 11.64 21.97 0.07
C MET A 245 11.73 23.09 1.13
N LEU A 246 11.36 24.32 0.76
CA LEU A 246 11.26 25.43 1.71
C LEU A 246 10.11 25.20 2.69
N GLY A 247 8.93 24.79 2.21
CA GLY A 247 7.79 24.42 3.04
C GLY A 247 8.11 23.29 4.02
N PHE A 248 8.80 22.24 3.58
CA PHE A 248 9.23 21.13 4.44
C PHE A 248 10.28 21.55 5.47
N LYS A 249 11.30 22.30 5.05
CA LYS A 249 12.32 22.84 5.97
C LYS A 249 11.71 23.82 6.97
N CYS A 250 10.79 24.67 6.55
CA CYS A 250 10.03 25.55 7.43
C CYS A 250 9.23 24.71 8.43
N LEU A 251 8.36 23.82 7.97
CA LEU A 251 7.51 22.97 8.81
C LEU A 251 8.27 22.17 9.87
N TRP A 252 9.38 21.52 9.49
CA TRP A 252 10.05 20.54 10.36
C TRP A 252 11.29 21.07 11.10
N ILE A 253 11.95 22.10 10.58
CA ILE A 253 13.28 22.50 11.06
C ILE A 253 13.32 23.98 11.41
N LEU A 254 13.18 24.87 10.42
CA LEU A 254 13.50 26.28 10.55
C LEU A 254 12.51 27.04 11.43
N LEU A 255 11.20 26.81 11.27
CA LEU A 255 10.20 27.47 12.10
C LEU A 255 10.21 26.90 13.53
N PRO A 256 10.24 25.57 13.75
CA PRO A 256 10.27 25.05 15.11
C PRO A 256 11.51 25.47 15.89
N GLN A 257 12.71 25.39 15.29
CA GLN A 257 13.95 25.80 15.93
C GLN A 257 13.95 27.30 16.26
N PHE A 258 13.51 28.14 15.31
CA PHE A 258 13.45 29.58 15.52
C PHE A 258 12.38 29.96 16.56
N ALA A 259 11.20 29.35 16.50
CA ALA A 259 10.11 29.60 17.45
C ALA A 259 10.50 29.16 18.87
N ILE A 260 11.13 27.99 19.04
CA ILE A 260 11.59 27.49 20.34
C ILE A 260 12.74 28.36 20.88
N GLY A 261 13.70 28.72 20.02
CA GLY A 261 14.81 29.60 20.38
C GLY A 261 14.36 31.00 20.77
N ASN A 262 13.39 31.58 20.05
CA ASN A 262 12.84 32.90 20.33
C ASN A 262 11.95 32.89 21.56
N ARG A 263 11.11 31.85 21.74
CA ARG A 263 10.35 31.62 22.97
C ARG A 263 11.27 31.56 24.18
N SER A 264 12.37 30.80 24.11
CA SER A 264 13.31 30.68 25.23
C SER A 264 13.95 32.03 25.61
N LYS A 265 14.25 32.89 24.62
CA LYS A 265 14.83 34.23 24.84
C LYS A 265 13.83 35.25 25.37
N ASN A 266 12.61 35.25 24.85
CA ASN A 266 11.62 36.32 25.08
C ASN A 266 10.45 35.93 26.00
N SER A 267 10.40 34.69 26.53
CA SER A 267 9.31 34.19 27.41
C SER A 267 9.14 34.98 28.71
N LYS A 268 10.12 35.80 29.12
CA LYS A 268 10.03 36.61 30.36
C LYS A 268 9.44 38.01 30.16
N HIS A 269 9.41 38.54 28.93
CA HIS A 269 9.13 39.97 28.69
C HIS A 269 7.87 40.28 27.88
N ASN A 270 7.38 39.35 27.05
CA ASN A 270 6.23 39.58 26.16
C ASN A 270 4.94 38.88 26.64
N SER A 271 3.81 39.55 26.40
CA SER A 271 2.46 39.04 26.68
C SER A 271 2.20 37.70 25.97
N LYS A 272 1.41 36.84 26.63
CA LYS A 272 1.21 35.42 26.27
C LYS A 272 0.70 35.27 24.82
N ARG A 273 1.58 34.85 23.91
CA ARG A 273 1.16 34.27 22.61
C ARG A 273 0.46 32.93 22.87
N GLU A 274 -0.69 32.69 22.22
CA GLU A 274 -1.51 31.49 22.45
C GLU A 274 -0.85 30.21 21.95
N HIS A 275 -0.17 30.24 20.80
CA HIS A 275 0.50 29.07 20.22
C HIS A 275 2.03 29.27 20.16
N TRP A 276 2.78 28.19 20.40
CA TRP A 276 4.25 28.23 20.43
C TRP A 276 4.88 28.59 19.07
N LEU A 277 4.18 28.35 17.96
CA LEU A 277 4.64 28.71 16.61
C LEU A 277 4.53 30.21 16.31
N ASP A 278 3.75 30.96 17.08
CA ASP A 278 3.58 32.42 16.87
C ASP A 278 4.87 33.20 17.12
N TRP A 279 5.82 32.60 17.85
CA TRP A 279 7.15 33.16 18.06
C TRP A 279 8.00 33.27 16.79
N ALA A 280 7.53 32.72 15.67
CA ALA A 280 8.18 32.81 14.36
C ALA A 280 7.71 34.00 13.51
N GLU A 281 6.69 34.76 13.95
CA GLU A 281 6.12 35.91 13.23
C GLU A 281 7.12 37.03 12.97
N GLU A 282 8.17 37.12 13.78
CA GLU A 282 9.26 38.11 13.59
C GLU A 282 10.08 37.86 12.30
N LYS A 283 10.05 36.64 11.76
CA LYS A 283 10.88 36.24 10.60
C LYS A 283 10.06 35.71 9.43
N TYR A 284 8.86 35.17 9.69
CA TYR A 284 8.04 34.51 8.69
C TYR A 284 6.65 35.18 8.62
N PRO A 285 6.05 35.24 7.42
CA PRO A 285 4.76 35.87 7.25
C PRO A 285 3.66 35.10 7.98
N LYS A 286 2.65 35.82 8.50
CA LYS A 286 1.57 35.22 9.30
C LYS A 286 0.81 34.11 8.56
N HIS A 287 0.54 34.28 7.27
CA HIS A 287 -0.17 33.28 6.45
C HIS A 287 0.56 31.92 6.49
N LEU A 288 1.89 31.91 6.31
CA LEU A 288 2.69 30.69 6.31
C LEU A 288 2.67 29.99 7.68
N ILE A 289 2.68 30.78 8.77
CA ILE A 289 2.59 30.26 10.14
C ILE A 289 1.24 29.59 10.35
N GLN A 290 0.14 30.19 9.88
CA GLN A 290 -1.20 29.63 10.01
C GLN A 290 -1.38 28.36 9.14
N GLU A 291 -0.92 28.38 7.89
CA GLU A 291 -0.92 27.19 7.02
C GLU A 291 -0.17 26.02 7.66
N ILE A 292 1.00 26.28 8.26
CA ILE A 292 1.77 25.28 8.99
C ILE A 292 1.03 24.76 10.23
N LYS A 293 0.35 25.62 10.99
CA LYS A 293 -0.49 25.19 12.12
C LYS A 293 -1.60 24.24 11.66
N MET A 294 -2.23 24.51 10.51
CA MET A 294 -3.26 23.63 9.95
C MET A 294 -2.68 22.26 9.59
N VAL A 295 -1.57 22.23 8.86
CA VAL A 295 -0.88 20.98 8.49
C VAL A 295 -0.45 20.20 9.73
N MET A 296 0.16 20.86 10.72
CA MET A 296 0.56 20.23 11.99
C MET A 296 -0.62 19.57 12.72
N ARG A 297 -1.79 20.20 12.76
CA ARG A 297 -3.00 19.62 13.38
C ARG A 297 -3.42 18.32 12.69
N VAL A 298 -3.38 18.27 11.36
CA VAL A 298 -3.70 17.06 10.59
C VAL A 298 -2.62 15.98 10.77
N LEU A 299 -1.33 16.36 10.76
CA LEU A 299 -0.23 15.42 10.98
C LEU A 299 -0.25 14.79 12.38
N VAL A 300 -0.69 15.52 13.41
CA VAL A 300 -0.90 14.93 14.75
C VAL A 300 -1.99 13.86 14.71
N LEU A 301 -3.08 14.06 13.95
CA LEU A 301 -4.10 13.01 13.74
C LEU A 301 -3.58 11.80 12.97
N TYR A 302 -2.48 11.93 12.21
CA TYR A 302 -1.89 10.81 11.48
C TYR A 302 -1.12 9.83 12.36
N ILE A 303 -0.63 10.25 13.53
CA ILE A 303 0.17 9.42 14.43
C ILE A 303 -0.46 8.05 14.74
N PRO A 304 -1.77 7.93 15.05
CA PRO A 304 -2.42 6.63 15.29
C PRO A 304 -2.72 5.81 14.02
N LEU A 305 -2.77 6.43 12.84
CA LEU A 305 -3.23 5.78 11.61
C LEU A 305 -2.39 4.59 11.10
N PRO A 306 -1.06 4.51 11.32
CA PRO A 306 -0.24 3.36 10.93
C PRO A 306 -0.79 2.01 11.36
N MET A 307 -1.48 1.93 12.51
CA MET A 307 -2.04 0.67 12.99
C MET A 307 -3.12 0.10 12.06
N PHE A 308 -3.94 0.95 11.43
CA PHE A 308 -4.90 0.46 10.44
C PHE A 308 -4.18 -0.20 9.26
N TRP A 309 -3.13 0.45 8.75
CA TRP A 309 -2.33 -0.08 7.65
C TRP A 309 -1.58 -1.36 8.01
N ALA A 310 -1.15 -1.50 9.27
CA ALA A 310 -0.55 -2.73 9.77
C ALA A 310 -1.52 -3.93 9.70
N LEU A 311 -2.82 -3.72 9.86
CA LEU A 311 -3.83 -4.77 9.66
C LEU A 311 -4.12 -4.96 8.16
N PHE A 312 -4.35 -3.87 7.45
CA PHE A 312 -4.72 -3.90 6.04
C PHE A 312 -3.68 -4.63 5.16
N GLU A 313 -2.39 -4.39 5.39
CA GLU A 313 -1.31 -4.94 4.56
C GLU A 313 -1.06 -6.44 4.79
N GLN A 314 -1.63 -7.05 5.84
CA GLN A 314 -1.48 -8.51 6.09
C GLN A 314 -2.21 -9.39 5.08
N GLN A 315 -3.10 -8.81 4.28
CA GLN A 315 -3.80 -9.49 3.19
C GLN A 315 -2.82 -10.18 2.23
N GLY A 316 -1.68 -9.54 1.93
CA GLY A 316 -0.69 -10.11 1.01
C GLY A 316 0.32 -11.05 1.65
N SER A 317 0.40 -11.11 2.99
CA SER A 317 1.35 -11.94 3.73
C SER A 317 0.62 -13.02 4.54
N ARG A 318 0.24 -12.74 5.80
CA ARG A 318 -0.34 -13.73 6.72
C ARG A 318 -1.65 -14.34 6.22
N TRP A 319 -2.51 -13.57 5.54
CA TRP A 319 -3.76 -14.12 4.98
C TRP A 319 -3.51 -15.02 3.78
N THR A 320 -2.49 -14.73 2.97
CA THR A 320 -1.99 -15.65 1.94
C THR A 320 -1.51 -16.96 2.58
N LEU A 321 -0.76 -16.90 3.68
CA LEU A 321 -0.29 -18.10 4.41
C LEU A 321 -1.42 -18.89 5.08
N GLN A 322 -2.50 -18.22 5.48
CA GLN A 322 -3.73 -18.90 5.89
C GLN A 322 -4.36 -19.63 4.70
N ALA A 323 -4.51 -18.95 3.56
CA ALA A 323 -5.12 -19.50 2.35
C ALA A 323 -4.38 -20.73 1.80
N THR A 324 -3.04 -20.76 1.86
CA THR A 324 -2.25 -21.93 1.41
C THR A 324 -2.56 -23.22 2.15
N ARG A 325 -3.22 -23.13 3.32
CA ARG A 325 -3.63 -24.29 4.11
C ARG A 325 -5.10 -24.67 3.90
N MET A 326 -5.84 -23.99 3.01
CA MET A 326 -7.28 -24.17 2.77
C MET A 326 -7.55 -24.78 1.38
N ASN A 327 -8.73 -25.38 1.18
CA ASN A 327 -9.12 -25.94 -0.12
C ASN A 327 -9.51 -24.85 -1.12
N MET A 328 -8.93 -24.93 -2.33
CA MET A 328 -9.03 -23.94 -3.40
C MET A 328 -10.12 -24.29 -4.41
N ASP A 329 -11.33 -23.74 -4.26
CA ASP A 329 -12.39 -23.83 -5.30
C ASP A 329 -12.88 -22.47 -5.82
N LEU A 330 -12.60 -21.34 -5.15
CA LEU A 330 -13.01 -20.02 -5.65
C LEU A 330 -12.12 -18.89 -5.08
N MET A 331 -11.46 -18.12 -5.95
CA MET A 331 -10.81 -16.86 -5.57
C MET A 331 -11.71 -15.67 -5.92
N LEU A 332 -12.23 -14.97 -4.92
CA LEU A 332 -13.04 -13.76 -5.10
C LEU A 332 -12.60 -12.72 -4.09
N ASN A 333 -11.66 -11.86 -4.49
CA ASN A 333 -11.09 -10.86 -3.59
C ASN A 333 -10.99 -9.47 -4.23
N ALA A 334 -10.46 -9.38 -5.45
CA ALA A 334 -10.08 -8.06 -5.96
C ALA A 334 -11.26 -7.14 -6.37
N LEU A 335 -12.48 -7.66 -6.57
CA LEU A 335 -13.63 -6.88 -7.03
C LEU A 335 -14.36 -6.10 -5.92
N LEU A 336 -14.11 -6.42 -4.63
CA LEU A 336 -14.93 -5.91 -3.53
C LEU A 336 -14.86 -4.39 -3.39
N ILE A 337 -13.71 -3.76 -3.59
CA ILE A 337 -13.57 -2.31 -3.41
C ILE A 337 -14.39 -1.52 -4.44
N LEU A 338 -14.38 -1.97 -5.71
CA LEU A 338 -15.13 -1.35 -6.81
C LEU A 338 -16.64 -1.44 -6.58
N VAL A 339 -17.09 -2.50 -5.91
CA VAL A 339 -18.50 -2.72 -5.57
C VAL A 339 -18.88 -1.96 -4.30
N PHE A 340 -17.98 -1.87 -3.32
CA PHE A 340 -18.29 -1.30 -2.01
C PHE A 340 -18.38 0.22 -2.04
N ILE A 341 -17.58 0.90 -2.86
CA ILE A 341 -17.66 2.37 -2.98
C ILE A 341 -19.07 2.85 -3.34
N PRO A 342 -19.68 2.40 -4.46
CA PRO A 342 -21.04 2.84 -4.79
C PRO A 342 -22.07 2.35 -3.77
N ILE A 343 -21.89 1.18 -3.16
CA ILE A 343 -22.79 0.69 -2.08
C ILE A 343 -22.76 1.62 -0.87
N PHE A 344 -21.58 2.07 -0.45
CA PHE A 344 -21.46 2.95 0.70
C PHE A 344 -21.98 4.35 0.40
N ASP A 345 -21.62 4.92 -0.75
CA ASP A 345 -22.02 6.27 -1.13
C ASP A 345 -23.51 6.40 -1.45
N LEU A 346 -24.08 5.44 -2.19
CA LEU A 346 -25.48 5.49 -2.63
C LEU A 346 -26.45 4.76 -1.69
N GLY A 347 -25.95 3.81 -0.91
CA GLY A 347 -26.76 2.97 -0.01
C GLY A 347 -26.52 3.28 1.45
N VAL A 348 -25.34 2.90 1.97
CA VAL A 348 -25.08 2.89 3.43
C VAL A 348 -25.13 4.28 4.05
N TYR A 349 -24.43 5.28 3.50
CA TYR A 349 -24.41 6.62 4.08
C TYR A 349 -25.78 7.31 4.05
N PRO A 350 -26.56 7.27 2.95
CA PRO A 350 -27.93 7.79 2.94
C PRO A 350 -28.85 7.09 3.96
N LEU A 351 -28.77 5.76 4.08
CA LEU A 351 -29.56 5.00 5.06
C LEU A 351 -29.24 5.40 6.50
N ILE A 352 -27.97 5.61 6.84
CA ILE A 352 -27.59 6.10 8.18
C ILE A 352 -28.07 7.55 8.40
N GLY A 353 -28.07 8.36 7.33
CA GLY A 353 -28.66 9.70 7.33
C GLY A 353 -30.15 9.69 7.69
N LEU A 354 -30.91 8.70 7.20
CA LEU A 354 -32.32 8.51 7.56
C LEU A 354 -32.50 8.20 9.05
N CYS A 355 -31.53 7.53 9.68
CA CYS A 355 -31.48 7.27 11.12
C CYS A 355 -31.09 8.50 11.97
N ARG A 356 -30.97 9.70 11.37
CA ARG A 356 -30.57 10.98 12.01
C ARG A 356 -29.18 10.97 12.67
N ILE A 357 -28.31 10.01 12.33
CA ILE A 357 -26.94 9.96 12.83
C ILE A 357 -26.04 10.77 11.88
N LYS A 358 -25.48 11.89 12.36
CA LYS A 358 -24.48 12.65 11.59
C LYS A 358 -23.12 11.94 11.66
N LEU A 359 -22.73 11.29 10.57
CA LEU A 359 -21.37 10.76 10.39
C LEU A 359 -20.43 11.86 9.89
N THR A 360 -19.62 12.40 10.81
CA THR A 360 -18.47 13.23 10.45
C THR A 360 -17.36 12.37 9.83
N PRO A 361 -16.44 12.96 9.04
CA PRO A 361 -15.32 12.22 8.46
C PRO A 361 -14.50 11.44 9.50
N LEU A 362 -14.19 12.08 10.63
CA LEU A 362 -13.44 11.42 11.72
C LEU A 362 -14.22 10.26 12.37
N ARG A 363 -15.56 10.36 12.47
CA ARG A 363 -16.39 9.24 12.95
C ARG A 363 -16.41 8.08 11.94
N LYS A 364 -16.48 8.37 10.64
CA LYS A 364 -16.36 7.34 9.58
C LYS A 364 -15.03 6.59 9.72
N MET A 365 -13.92 7.31 9.89
CA MET A 365 -12.61 6.69 10.09
C MET A 365 -12.55 5.80 11.34
N ALA A 366 -13.09 6.28 12.47
CA ALA A 366 -13.16 5.49 13.70
C ALA A 366 -13.99 4.22 13.52
N THR A 367 -15.16 4.31 12.88
CA THR A 367 -15.97 3.12 12.54
C THR A 367 -15.23 2.17 11.62
N GLY A 368 -14.49 2.68 10.63
CA GLY A 368 -13.65 1.85 9.74
C GLY A 368 -12.59 1.05 10.50
N MET A 369 -11.95 1.64 11.51
CA MET A 369 -10.99 0.92 12.38
C MET A 369 -11.66 -0.18 13.20
N ILE A 370 -12.88 0.03 13.70
CA ILE A 370 -13.62 -1.00 14.42
C ILE A 370 -13.97 -2.17 13.49
N ILE A 371 -14.44 -1.88 12.27
CA ILE A 371 -14.76 -2.92 11.27
C ILE A 371 -13.50 -3.71 10.89
N ALA A 372 -12.37 -3.04 10.71
CA ALA A 372 -11.09 -3.71 10.44
C ALA A 372 -10.64 -4.61 11.61
N ALA A 373 -10.85 -4.20 12.86
CA ALA A 373 -10.58 -5.05 14.02
C ALA A 373 -11.49 -6.31 14.04
N LEU A 374 -12.77 -6.16 13.66
CA LEU A 374 -13.70 -7.29 13.49
C LEU A 374 -13.25 -8.24 12.37
N ALA A 375 -12.68 -7.72 11.28
CA ALA A 375 -12.10 -8.54 10.21
C ALA A 375 -11.01 -9.50 10.74
N PHE A 376 -10.18 -9.01 11.67
CA PHE A 376 -9.15 -9.82 12.32
C PHE A 376 -9.71 -10.80 13.35
N GLY A 377 -10.82 -10.46 14.01
CA GLY A 377 -11.62 -11.42 14.77
C GLY A 377 -12.11 -12.57 13.90
N ALA A 378 -12.68 -12.28 12.72
CA ALA A 378 -13.08 -13.28 11.75
C ALA A 378 -11.89 -14.12 11.26
N ALA A 379 -10.76 -13.48 10.93
CA ALA A 379 -9.54 -14.18 10.51
C ALA A 379 -8.97 -15.12 11.59
N THR A 380 -9.11 -14.74 12.86
CA THR A 380 -8.75 -15.61 13.99
C THR A 380 -9.64 -16.84 14.05
N VAL A 381 -10.96 -16.68 13.88
CA VAL A 381 -11.90 -17.81 13.86
C VAL A 381 -11.57 -18.76 12.72
N VAL A 382 -11.29 -18.24 11.52
CA VAL A 382 -10.86 -19.06 10.38
C VAL A 382 -9.57 -19.80 10.71
N GLU A 383 -8.57 -19.10 11.24
CA GLU A 383 -7.27 -19.69 11.59
C GLU A 383 -7.39 -20.82 12.60
N LEU A 384 -8.20 -20.64 13.65
CA LEU A 384 -8.43 -21.66 14.67
C LEU A 384 -9.09 -22.92 14.11
N ASN A 385 -9.90 -22.79 13.05
CA ASN A 385 -10.48 -23.95 12.38
C ASN A 385 -9.47 -24.61 11.42
N VAL A 386 -8.63 -23.83 10.74
CA VAL A 386 -7.55 -24.34 9.88
C VAL A 386 -6.51 -25.11 10.70
N ILE A 387 -6.12 -24.62 11.88
CA ILE A 387 -5.12 -25.31 12.73
C ILE A 387 -5.63 -26.67 13.23
N LYS A 388 -6.93 -26.81 13.53
CA LYS A 388 -7.50 -28.10 13.98
C LYS A 388 -7.36 -29.23 12.96
N THR A 389 -7.22 -28.89 11.69
CA THR A 389 -7.23 -29.83 10.56
C THR A 389 -5.86 -30.04 9.93
N VAL A 390 -4.83 -29.28 10.35
CA VAL A 390 -3.48 -29.34 9.77
C VAL A 390 -2.49 -29.84 10.83
N VAL A 391 -1.88 -31.01 10.58
CA VAL A 391 -0.73 -31.46 11.37
C VAL A 391 0.44 -30.53 11.06
N ALA A 392 0.92 -29.82 12.08
CA ALA A 392 2.09 -28.96 11.91
C ALA A 392 3.34 -29.83 11.64
N PRO A 393 4.20 -29.48 10.67
CA PRO A 393 5.49 -30.12 10.54
C PRO A 393 6.29 -29.89 11.83
N PRO A 394 7.12 -30.87 12.27
CA PRO A 394 7.91 -30.71 13.48
C PRO A 394 8.88 -29.52 13.37
N LEU A 395 9.10 -28.82 14.48
CA LEU A 395 10.05 -27.71 14.56
C LEU A 395 11.49 -28.20 14.30
N ALA A 396 12.39 -27.31 13.91
CA ALA A 396 13.80 -27.65 13.75
C ALA A 396 14.36 -28.25 15.06
N LYS A 397 14.89 -29.49 14.99
CA LYS A 397 15.37 -30.35 16.09
C LYS A 397 14.30 -31.17 16.84
N GLU A 398 13.03 -31.12 16.43
CA GLU A 398 12.00 -32.02 16.93
C GLU A 398 11.73 -33.13 15.91
N SER A 399 11.28 -34.30 16.36
CA SER A 399 10.86 -35.41 15.50
C SER A 399 9.42 -35.76 15.81
N LEU A 400 8.57 -35.79 14.78
CA LEU A 400 7.20 -36.25 14.91
C LEU A 400 7.22 -37.78 15.03
N LEU A 401 6.90 -38.31 16.22
CA LEU A 401 6.70 -39.73 16.43
C LEU A 401 5.20 -40.01 16.49
N GLN A 402 4.67 -40.62 15.44
CA GLN A 402 3.30 -41.11 15.40
C GLN A 402 3.30 -42.60 15.73
N VAL A 403 2.46 -43.01 16.67
CA VAL A 403 2.37 -44.41 17.10
C VAL A 403 0.94 -44.88 16.94
N VAL A 404 0.75 -45.93 16.15
CA VAL A 404 -0.56 -46.53 15.92
C VAL A 404 -0.61 -47.91 16.56
N ASN A 405 -1.62 -48.15 17.39
CA ASN A 405 -1.83 -49.45 18.01
C ASN A 405 -2.69 -50.35 17.12
N LEU A 406 -2.04 -51.34 16.51
CA LEU A 406 -2.64 -52.36 15.65
C LEU A 406 -3.03 -53.63 16.42
N ALA A 407 -2.77 -53.69 17.73
CA ALA A 407 -3.20 -54.80 18.55
C ALA A 407 -4.68 -54.67 18.90
N ASP A 408 -5.30 -55.79 19.21
CA ASP A 408 -6.68 -55.94 19.69
C ASP A 408 -6.88 -55.45 21.14
N ARG A 409 -5.83 -54.97 21.77
CA ARG A 409 -5.77 -54.52 23.17
C ARG A 409 -4.93 -53.26 23.31
N ASP A 410 -5.15 -52.53 24.38
CA ASP A 410 -4.39 -51.32 24.69
C ASP A 410 -2.88 -51.60 24.80
N VAL A 411 -2.06 -50.79 24.11
CA VAL A 411 -0.59 -50.92 24.11
C VAL A 411 0.04 -49.73 24.82
N LYS A 412 0.90 -50.01 25.80
CA LYS A 412 1.74 -48.98 26.45
C LYS A 412 3.07 -48.88 25.71
N VAL A 413 3.44 -47.68 25.29
CA VAL A 413 4.67 -47.41 24.53
C VAL A 413 5.60 -46.55 25.38
N SER A 414 6.84 -47.01 25.54
CA SER A 414 7.91 -46.29 26.23
C SER A 414 9.15 -46.22 25.34
N ILE A 415 9.88 -45.11 25.42
CA ILE A 415 11.16 -44.94 24.73
C ILE A 415 12.26 -45.12 25.78
N GLN A 416 13.29 -45.91 25.47
CA GLN A 416 14.39 -46.16 26.41
C GLN A 416 15.02 -44.84 26.88
N GLY A 417 15.00 -44.61 28.19
CA GLY A 417 15.57 -43.40 28.83
C GLY A 417 14.58 -42.27 29.11
N GLN A 418 13.31 -42.38 28.71
CA GLN A 418 12.22 -41.47 29.09
C GLN A 418 10.97 -42.27 29.50
N GLU A 419 10.63 -42.21 30.78
CA GLU A 419 9.35 -42.75 31.27
C GLU A 419 8.21 -41.76 30.98
N ASP A 420 7.05 -42.28 30.55
CA ASP A 420 5.77 -41.57 30.39
C ASP A 420 5.63 -40.52 29.26
N ILE A 421 6.21 -40.77 28.07
CA ILE A 421 5.89 -39.97 26.86
C ILE A 421 4.42 -40.15 26.43
N PHE A 422 3.86 -41.35 26.63
CA PHE A 422 2.44 -41.66 26.41
C PHE A 422 1.77 -41.97 27.76
N PRO A 423 1.15 -40.97 28.43
CA PRO A 423 0.60 -41.12 29.77
C PRO A 423 -0.62 -42.05 29.83
N HIS A 424 -1.22 -42.35 28.67
CA HIS A 424 -2.35 -43.26 28.54
C HIS A 424 -2.01 -44.42 27.58
N PRO A 425 -2.46 -45.65 27.87
CA PRO A 425 -2.38 -46.76 26.92
C PRO A 425 -3.03 -46.38 25.58
N ILE A 426 -2.33 -46.65 24.47
CA ILE A 426 -2.84 -46.36 23.13
C ILE A 426 -3.89 -47.42 22.80
N LYS A 427 -5.12 -47.01 22.50
CA LYS A 427 -6.23 -47.93 22.22
C LYS A 427 -6.14 -48.56 20.82
N PRO A 428 -6.73 -49.75 20.58
CA PRO A 428 -6.81 -50.37 19.27
C PRO A 428 -7.39 -49.42 18.21
N TYR A 429 -6.77 -49.41 17.03
CA TYR A 429 -7.25 -48.60 15.90
C TYR A 429 -8.45 -49.26 15.20
N GLU A 430 -9.58 -48.55 15.12
CA GLU A 430 -10.79 -49.01 14.42
C GLU A 430 -10.89 -48.38 13.02
N VAL A 431 -10.88 -49.22 11.98
CA VAL A 431 -10.94 -48.78 10.57
C VAL A 431 -12.39 -48.45 10.19
N SER A 432 -12.68 -47.19 9.85
CA SER A 432 -13.96 -46.80 9.23
C SER A 432 -13.83 -46.89 7.70
N SER A 433 -14.52 -47.86 7.12
CA SER A 433 -14.42 -48.22 5.70
C SER A 433 -15.26 -47.31 4.79
N THR A 434 -14.69 -46.29 4.18
CA THR A 434 -15.33 -45.62 3.03
C THR A 434 -14.34 -44.81 2.18
N SER A 435 -13.99 -45.31 0.99
CA SER A 435 -13.86 -44.54 -0.27
C SER A 435 -13.32 -45.43 -1.40
N GLN A 436 -13.64 -45.08 -2.66
CA GLN A 436 -13.26 -45.79 -3.89
C GLN A 436 -11.77 -45.53 -4.24
N TRP A 437 -11.05 -46.58 -4.65
CA TRP A 437 -9.62 -46.55 -4.92
C TRP A 437 -9.29 -46.93 -6.37
N SER A 438 -8.27 -46.31 -6.96
CA SER A 438 -7.61 -46.73 -8.21
C SER A 438 -6.31 -47.46 -7.91
N PHE A 439 -6.17 -48.69 -8.44
CA PHE A 439 -5.09 -49.62 -8.10
C PHE A 439 -4.04 -49.75 -9.22
N VAL A 440 -2.76 -49.58 -8.89
CA VAL A 440 -1.60 -49.81 -9.76
C VAL A 440 -0.88 -51.09 -9.31
N PRO A 441 -0.75 -52.12 -10.16
CA PRO A 441 -0.05 -53.35 -9.81
C PRO A 441 1.47 -53.13 -9.82
N LEU A 442 2.14 -53.45 -8.71
CA LEU A 442 3.60 -53.49 -8.56
C LEU A 442 4.06 -54.93 -8.31
N SER A 443 5.11 -55.36 -9.01
CA SER A 443 5.78 -56.65 -8.77
C SER A 443 7.21 -56.44 -8.31
N SER A 444 7.58 -57.05 -7.19
CA SER A 444 8.95 -57.06 -6.66
C SER A 444 9.36 -58.48 -6.27
N GLU A 445 10.63 -58.83 -6.44
CA GLU A 445 11.20 -60.12 -6.05
C GLU A 445 12.11 -59.97 -4.83
N PHE A 446 11.84 -60.76 -3.78
CA PHE A 446 12.72 -60.87 -2.61
C PHE A 446 12.90 -62.36 -2.28
N SER A 447 14.15 -62.82 -2.19
CA SER A 447 14.50 -64.21 -1.90
C SER A 447 13.85 -65.27 -2.82
N GLY A 448 13.71 -64.98 -4.12
CA GLY A 448 13.21 -65.93 -5.13
C GLY A 448 11.68 -66.12 -5.14
N GLN A 449 10.92 -65.29 -4.42
CA GLN A 449 9.45 -65.25 -4.48
C GLN A 449 8.99 -63.92 -5.09
N SER A 450 8.06 -63.99 -6.04
CA SER A 450 7.45 -62.82 -6.69
C SER A 450 6.26 -62.32 -5.88
N PHE A 451 6.30 -61.07 -5.41
CA PHE A 451 5.21 -60.44 -4.66
C PHE A 451 4.40 -59.54 -5.59
N LYS A 452 3.07 -59.71 -5.63
CA LYS A 452 2.15 -58.81 -6.34
C LYS A 452 1.49 -57.87 -5.33
N CYS A 453 1.83 -56.59 -5.40
CA CYS A 453 1.24 -55.52 -4.61
C CYS A 453 0.29 -54.69 -5.48
N LYS A 454 -0.78 -54.14 -4.89
CA LYS A 454 -1.65 -53.14 -5.55
C LYS A 454 -1.47 -51.81 -4.81
N LEU A 455 -0.78 -50.86 -5.41
CA LEU A 455 -0.64 -49.50 -4.87
C LEU A 455 -1.92 -48.70 -5.17
N ALA A 456 -2.53 -48.09 -4.17
CA ALA A 456 -3.68 -47.23 -4.37
C ALA A 456 -3.24 -45.76 -4.36
N LEU A 457 -3.47 -45.01 -5.43
CA LEU A 457 -3.12 -43.59 -5.52
C LEU A 457 -4.38 -42.74 -5.34
N CYS A 458 -4.34 -41.74 -4.46
CA CYS A 458 -5.38 -40.72 -4.30
C CYS A 458 -4.70 -39.34 -4.24
N ASP A 459 -5.14 -38.42 -5.10
CA ASP A 459 -4.46 -37.14 -5.35
C ASP A 459 -4.49 -36.13 -4.18
N LYS A 460 -5.07 -36.47 -3.01
CA LYS A 460 -5.31 -35.51 -1.91
C LYS A 460 -5.15 -36.06 -0.48
N LEU A 461 -4.54 -37.24 -0.28
CA LEU A 461 -4.28 -37.79 1.06
C LEU A 461 -2.81 -38.17 1.23
N ILE A 462 -2.22 -37.84 2.38
CA ILE A 462 -1.07 -38.58 2.88
C ILE A 462 -1.62 -39.86 3.49
N VAL A 463 -1.37 -40.98 2.83
CA VAL A 463 -1.77 -42.32 3.27
C VAL A 463 -0.52 -43.10 3.60
N ASN A 464 -0.46 -43.66 4.81
CA ASN A 464 0.57 -44.62 5.19
C ASN A 464 0.08 -46.03 4.81
N PHE A 465 0.90 -46.76 4.06
CA PHE A 465 0.60 -48.14 3.69
C PHE A 465 1.14 -49.08 4.75
N LEU A 466 0.26 -49.82 5.42
CA LEU A 466 0.66 -50.86 6.35
C LEU A 466 0.61 -52.21 5.64
N ALA A 467 1.77 -52.84 5.44
CA ALA A 467 1.85 -54.21 4.96
C ALA A 467 1.93 -55.17 6.17
N SER A 468 0.89 -55.96 6.39
CA SER A 468 0.84 -56.98 7.45
C SER A 468 1.10 -58.37 6.86
N TYR A 469 2.09 -59.07 7.40
CA TYR A 469 2.42 -60.45 7.01
C TYR A 469 1.56 -61.43 7.81
N GLN A 470 0.66 -62.14 7.13
CA GLN A 470 -0.22 -63.14 7.76
C GLN A 470 0.20 -64.59 7.50
N GLY A 471 1.30 -64.81 6.77
CA GLY A 471 1.83 -66.14 6.48
C GLY A 471 2.48 -66.25 5.10
N PRO A 472 3.02 -67.43 4.74
CA PRO A 472 3.70 -67.63 3.46
C PRO A 472 2.71 -67.43 2.30
N GLY A 473 2.85 -66.31 1.59
CA GLY A 473 2.05 -65.94 0.42
C GLY A 473 0.89 -64.96 0.65
N ALA A 474 0.63 -64.52 1.89
CA ALA A 474 -0.46 -63.59 2.20
C ALA A 474 0.06 -62.34 2.92
N VAL A 475 0.24 -61.26 2.15
CA VAL A 475 0.48 -59.91 2.67
C VAL A 475 -0.81 -59.12 2.49
N GLU A 476 -1.44 -58.72 3.59
CA GLU A 476 -2.61 -57.84 3.57
C GLU A 476 -2.12 -56.39 3.69
N ILE A 477 -2.45 -55.56 2.70
CA ILE A 477 -2.09 -54.15 2.68
C ILE A 477 -3.30 -53.36 3.15
N GLN A 478 -3.20 -52.79 4.34
CA GLN A 478 -4.23 -51.91 4.89
C GLN A 478 -3.79 -50.46 4.73
N VAL A 479 -4.70 -49.64 4.21
CA VAL A 479 -4.45 -48.22 3.96
C VAL A 479 -4.84 -47.44 5.21
N MET A 480 -3.90 -46.69 5.77
CA MET A 480 -4.14 -45.84 6.93
C MET A 480 -4.22 -44.38 6.48
N GLU A 481 -5.34 -43.73 6.76
CA GLU A 481 -5.48 -42.28 6.63
C GLU A 481 -4.66 -41.62 7.75
N ASP A 482 -3.54 -40.97 7.39
CA ASP A 482 -2.62 -40.31 8.33
C ASP A 482 -3.22 -38.99 8.84
N VAL A 483 -3.72 -38.18 7.89
CA VAL A 483 -4.32 -36.87 8.16
C VAL A 483 -5.52 -36.68 7.25
N GLN A 484 -6.68 -36.38 7.83
CA GLN A 484 -7.86 -36.01 7.05
C GLN A 484 -7.55 -34.71 6.28
N ALA A 485 -7.71 -34.73 4.96
CA ALA A 485 -7.50 -33.55 4.13
C ALA A 485 -8.29 -32.36 4.70
N ASN A 486 -7.64 -31.19 4.81
CA ASN A 486 -8.32 -30.02 5.36
C ASN A 486 -9.54 -29.70 4.50
N ASN A 487 -10.74 -29.85 5.05
CA ASN A 487 -12.00 -29.62 4.34
C ASN A 487 -12.45 -28.15 4.36
N ILE A 488 -11.67 -27.25 4.95
CA ILE A 488 -12.04 -25.84 5.03
C ILE A 488 -11.79 -25.17 3.68
N ASN A 489 -12.88 -24.83 3.01
CA ASN A 489 -12.86 -24.09 1.75
C ASN A 489 -12.34 -22.65 1.96
N ILE A 490 -11.51 -22.16 1.03
CA ILE A 490 -10.99 -20.79 1.01
C ILE A 490 -12.09 -19.71 1.09
N ALA A 491 -13.33 -20.01 0.69
CA ALA A 491 -14.48 -19.14 0.83
C ALA A 491 -14.73 -18.67 2.28
N TRP A 492 -14.21 -19.38 3.28
CA TRP A 492 -14.23 -18.92 4.68
C TRP A 492 -13.40 -17.65 4.93
N GLN A 493 -12.55 -17.22 4.00
CA GLN A 493 -11.89 -15.91 4.03
C GLN A 493 -12.77 -14.76 3.50
N ILE A 494 -13.92 -15.04 2.88
CA ILE A 494 -14.80 -13.98 2.35
C ILE A 494 -15.23 -12.99 3.45
N PRO A 495 -15.67 -13.41 4.65
CA PRO A 495 -16.08 -12.49 5.71
C PRO A 495 -14.98 -11.51 6.14
N GLN A 496 -13.73 -11.99 6.33
CA GLN A 496 -12.62 -11.11 6.71
C GLN A 496 -12.26 -10.12 5.57
N TYR A 497 -12.31 -10.55 4.30
CA TYR A 497 -12.09 -9.65 3.16
C TYR A 497 -13.21 -8.61 3.01
N VAL A 498 -14.47 -9.00 3.16
CA VAL A 498 -15.61 -8.08 3.16
C VAL A 498 -15.50 -7.02 4.26
N LEU A 499 -15.15 -7.45 5.48
CA LEU A 499 -15.00 -6.53 6.61
C LEU A 499 -13.80 -5.59 6.42
N ILE A 500 -12.63 -6.09 6.02
CA ILE A 500 -11.45 -5.22 5.84
C ILE A 500 -11.66 -4.21 4.71
N THR A 501 -12.33 -4.59 3.60
CA THR A 501 -12.67 -3.67 2.50
C THR A 501 -13.70 -2.63 2.93
N ALA A 502 -14.74 -3.01 3.70
CA ALA A 502 -15.65 -2.03 4.30
C ALA A 502 -14.91 -1.05 5.23
N GLY A 503 -13.99 -1.57 6.05
CA GLY A 503 -13.11 -0.76 6.89
C GLY A 503 -12.25 0.22 6.08
N GLU A 504 -11.68 -0.24 4.97
CA GLU A 504 -10.87 0.58 4.05
C GLU A 504 -11.67 1.72 3.42
N VAL A 505 -12.88 1.46 2.90
CA VAL A 505 -13.72 2.49 2.31
C VAL A 505 -14.05 3.59 3.33
N MET A 506 -14.36 3.21 4.57
CA MET A 506 -14.69 4.16 5.63
C MET A 506 -13.46 4.90 6.18
N PHE A 507 -12.30 4.25 6.23
CA PHE A 507 -11.08 4.81 6.81
C PHE A 507 -10.20 5.54 5.78
N SER A 508 -9.79 4.84 4.72
CA SER A 508 -8.78 5.31 3.78
C SER A 508 -9.29 6.41 2.87
N ILE A 509 -10.43 6.17 2.21
CA ILE A 509 -11.03 7.13 1.27
C ILE A 509 -11.45 8.40 2.02
N THR A 510 -12.19 8.23 3.12
CA THR A 510 -12.62 9.36 3.95
C THR A 510 -11.44 10.11 4.57
N GLY A 511 -10.42 9.40 5.04
CA GLY A 511 -9.25 10.02 5.67
C GLY A 511 -8.46 10.87 4.69
N LEU A 512 -8.29 10.38 3.46
CA LEU A 512 -7.65 11.15 2.40
C LEU A 512 -8.47 12.41 2.06
N GLU A 513 -9.79 12.28 1.85
CA GLU A 513 -10.68 13.40 1.56
C GLU A 513 -10.67 14.44 2.70
N PHE A 514 -10.75 13.99 3.95
CA PHE A 514 -10.65 14.84 5.13
C PHE A 514 -9.34 15.63 5.13
N SER A 515 -8.21 14.96 4.90
CA SER A 515 -6.91 15.62 4.87
C SER A 515 -6.80 16.66 3.77
N TYR A 516 -7.35 16.39 2.57
CA TYR A 516 -7.41 17.38 1.50
C TYR A 516 -8.31 18.57 1.84
N SER A 517 -9.43 18.34 2.55
CA SER A 517 -10.35 19.41 2.97
C SER A 517 -9.79 20.31 4.08
N GLN A 518 -8.87 19.79 4.89
CA GLN A 518 -8.21 20.51 5.99
C GLN A 518 -6.83 21.06 5.60
N ALA A 519 -6.40 20.84 4.35
CA ALA A 519 -5.13 21.30 3.81
C ALA A 519 -5.24 22.69 3.16
N PRO A 520 -4.31 23.62 3.42
CA PRO A 520 -4.17 24.80 2.58
C PRO A 520 -3.74 24.39 1.16
N ALA A 521 -4.13 25.18 0.15
CA ALA A 521 -3.90 24.85 -1.25
C ALA A 521 -2.41 24.61 -1.57
N SER A 522 -1.52 25.38 -0.95
CA SER A 522 -0.06 25.33 -1.08
C SER A 522 0.60 24.06 -0.49
N MET A 523 -0.05 23.37 0.48
CA MET A 523 0.56 22.26 1.24
C MET A 523 -0.15 20.91 1.12
N LYS A 524 -1.08 20.77 0.17
CA LYS A 524 -1.77 19.48 -0.10
C LYS A 524 -0.79 18.33 -0.37
N SER A 525 0.30 18.60 -1.09
CA SER A 525 1.35 17.61 -1.38
C SER A 525 2.07 17.12 -0.11
N VAL A 526 2.28 18.00 0.88
CA VAL A 526 2.92 17.65 2.15
C VAL A 526 2.03 16.70 2.97
N LEU A 527 0.72 16.97 3.01
CA LEU A 527 -0.23 16.07 3.69
C LEU A 527 -0.42 14.75 2.97
N GLN A 528 -0.34 14.73 1.64
CA GLN A 528 -0.32 13.48 0.86
C GLN A 528 0.93 12.64 1.17
N ALA A 529 2.11 13.27 1.26
CA ALA A 529 3.34 12.61 1.64
C ALA A 529 3.25 12.07 3.08
N GLY A 530 2.70 12.86 4.01
CA GLY A 530 2.42 12.42 5.38
C GLY A 530 1.48 11.21 5.44
N TRP A 531 0.46 11.18 4.59
CA TRP A 531 -0.49 10.06 4.51
C TRP A 531 0.20 8.77 4.06
N LEU A 532 0.98 8.81 2.97
CA LEU A 532 1.74 7.65 2.50
C LEU A 532 2.74 7.15 3.56
N MET A 533 3.32 8.06 4.34
CA MET A 533 4.20 7.71 5.46
C MET A 533 3.48 6.90 6.54
N THR A 534 2.17 7.13 6.77
CA THR A 534 1.39 6.30 7.70
C THR A 534 1.32 4.84 7.22
N VAL A 535 1.25 4.61 5.91
CA VAL A 535 1.29 3.25 5.32
C VAL A 535 2.66 2.62 5.50
N ALA A 536 3.73 3.39 5.29
CA ALA A 536 5.10 2.93 5.50
C ALA A 536 5.31 2.49 6.96
N PHE A 537 4.94 3.33 7.92
CA PHE A 537 5.03 3.00 9.35
C PHE A 537 4.13 1.82 9.73
N GLY A 538 2.97 1.66 9.12
CA GLY A 538 2.12 0.49 9.33
C GLY A 538 2.84 -0.82 8.98
N ASN A 539 3.53 -0.84 7.85
CA ASN A 539 4.36 -1.99 7.46
C ASN A 539 5.56 -2.20 8.40
N VAL A 540 6.17 -1.14 8.93
CA VAL A 540 7.23 -1.25 9.95
C VAL A 540 6.72 -1.89 11.24
N ILE A 541 5.49 -1.56 11.67
CA ILE A 541 4.88 -2.18 12.85
C ILE A 541 4.74 -3.69 12.63
N VAL A 542 4.28 -4.12 11.45
CA VAL A 542 4.19 -5.56 11.13
C VAL A 542 5.55 -6.23 11.15
N LEU A 543 6.58 -5.59 10.58
CA LEU A 543 7.96 -6.08 10.63
C LEU A 543 8.45 -6.30 12.07
N ILE A 544 8.24 -5.32 12.96
CA ILE A 544 8.67 -5.41 14.37
C ILE A 544 7.93 -6.55 15.09
N VAL A 545 6.63 -6.71 14.86
CA VAL A 545 5.83 -7.76 15.51
C VAL A 545 6.22 -9.15 14.98
N ALA A 546 6.42 -9.29 13.66
CA ALA A 546 6.76 -10.57 13.03
C ALA A 546 8.12 -11.12 13.49
N GLU A 547 9.12 -10.26 13.66
CA GLU A 547 10.45 -10.65 14.16
C GLU A 547 10.51 -10.74 15.70
N GLY A 548 9.83 -9.83 16.39
CA GLY A 548 9.97 -9.64 17.83
C GLY A 548 9.08 -10.54 18.69
N ALA A 549 7.94 -11.01 18.18
CA ALA A 549 6.92 -11.63 19.02
C ALA A 549 6.98 -13.17 19.05
N GLY A 550 7.50 -13.83 17.99
CA GLY A 550 7.55 -15.29 17.90
C GLY A 550 6.19 -15.97 18.10
N LEU A 551 5.10 -15.26 17.82
CA LEU A 551 3.74 -15.67 18.15
C LEU A 551 3.18 -16.63 17.10
N GLN A 552 2.22 -17.46 17.52
CA GLN A 552 1.40 -18.20 16.59
C GLN A 552 0.49 -17.25 15.80
N GLN A 553 0.20 -17.60 14.54
CA GLN A 553 -0.53 -16.73 13.61
C GLN A 553 -1.90 -16.26 14.14
N TRP A 554 -2.67 -17.12 14.82
CA TRP A 554 -3.96 -16.73 15.40
C TRP A 554 -3.79 -15.72 16.56
N THR A 555 -2.72 -15.86 17.36
CA THR A 555 -2.41 -14.93 18.46
C THR A 555 -1.99 -13.58 17.90
N GLU A 556 -1.23 -13.56 16.80
CA GLU A 556 -0.90 -12.32 16.08
C GLU A 556 -2.18 -11.60 15.62
N PHE A 557 -3.15 -12.33 15.05
CA PHE A 557 -4.40 -11.71 14.61
C PHE A 557 -5.18 -11.05 15.74
N LEU A 558 -5.26 -11.70 16.91
CA LEU A 558 -5.87 -11.10 18.10
C LEU A 558 -5.08 -9.90 18.62
N LEU A 559 -3.75 -9.97 18.62
CA LEU A 559 -2.88 -8.87 19.02
C LEU A 559 -3.13 -7.63 18.15
N PHE A 560 -3.11 -7.79 16.83
CA PHE A 560 -3.38 -6.70 15.89
C PHE A 560 -4.80 -6.13 16.05
N GLY A 561 -5.82 -7.00 16.15
CA GLY A 561 -7.19 -6.57 16.40
C GLY A 561 -7.33 -5.79 17.71
N GLY A 562 -6.75 -6.27 18.81
CA GLY A 562 -6.77 -5.60 20.11
C GLY A 562 -6.03 -4.26 20.11
N LEU A 563 -4.85 -4.20 19.49
CA LEU A 563 -4.10 -2.96 19.33
C LEU A 563 -4.88 -1.93 18.51
N LEU A 564 -5.55 -2.35 17.44
CA LEU A 564 -6.36 -1.43 16.63
C LEU A 564 -7.56 -0.89 17.42
N VAL A 565 -8.20 -1.69 18.27
CA VAL A 565 -9.27 -1.20 19.16
C VAL A 565 -8.72 -0.15 20.13
N ALA A 566 -7.57 -0.39 20.76
CA ALA A 566 -6.94 0.58 21.65
C ALA A 566 -6.60 1.90 20.91
N VAL A 567 -6.06 1.79 19.70
CA VAL A 567 -5.75 2.95 18.85
C VAL A 567 -7.02 3.67 18.40
N CYS A 568 -8.11 2.95 18.12
CA CYS A 568 -9.40 3.55 17.78
C CYS A 568 -9.94 4.38 18.95
N ILE A 569 -9.76 3.95 20.20
CA ILE A 569 -10.14 4.73 21.39
C ILE A 569 -9.32 6.02 21.45
N ILE A 570 -7.99 5.92 21.31
CA ILE A 570 -7.09 7.09 21.29
C ILE A 570 -7.47 8.06 20.17
N PHE A 571 -7.66 7.56 18.95
CA PHE A 571 -8.06 8.37 17.81
C PHE A 571 -9.42 9.02 18.02
N SER A 572 -10.39 8.33 18.63
CA SER A 572 -11.72 8.89 18.94
C SER A 572 -11.63 10.03 19.95
N ILE A 573 -10.74 9.92 20.95
CA ILE A 573 -10.44 11.01 21.89
C ILE A 573 -9.80 12.20 21.15
N MET A 574 -8.79 11.95 20.31
CA MET A 574 -8.14 13.00 19.52
C MET A 574 -9.12 13.69 18.56
N ALA A 575 -10.00 12.92 17.93
CA ALA A 575 -11.04 13.41 17.02
C ALA A 575 -12.09 14.25 17.74
N TYR A 576 -12.43 13.92 19.00
CA TYR A 576 -13.34 14.72 19.80
C TYR A 576 -12.80 16.13 20.09
N PHE A 577 -11.49 16.25 20.31
CA PHE A 577 -10.81 17.54 20.52
C PHE A 577 -10.36 18.23 19.23
N TYR A 578 -10.67 17.67 18.07
CA TYR A 578 -10.23 18.24 16.79
C TYR A 578 -11.15 19.39 16.35
N ASN A 579 -10.54 20.56 16.14
CA ASN A 579 -11.22 21.75 15.62
C ASN A 579 -11.02 21.84 14.11
N TYR A 580 -12.13 21.71 13.37
CA TYR A 580 -12.14 21.87 11.91
C TYR A 580 -11.78 23.30 11.52
N VAL A 581 -10.88 23.45 10.56
CA VAL A 581 -10.47 24.73 9.98
C VAL A 581 -10.92 24.76 8.53
N ASN A 582 -11.51 25.87 8.10
CA ASN A 582 -11.87 26.07 6.70
C ASN A 582 -10.77 26.88 5.99
N PRO A 583 -10.01 26.29 5.04
CA PRO A 583 -8.93 26.99 4.35
C PRO A 583 -9.39 28.25 3.60
N ASP A 584 -10.62 28.24 3.07
CA ASP A 584 -11.14 29.34 2.23
C ASP A 584 -11.49 30.59 3.05
N GLN A 585 -11.79 30.42 4.34
CA GLN A 585 -12.01 31.54 5.26
C GLN A 585 -10.67 32.19 5.65
N LEU A 586 -9.63 31.37 5.82
CA LEU A 586 -8.30 31.84 6.21
C LEU A 586 -7.65 32.70 5.12
N GLY A 587 -7.86 32.34 3.85
CA GLY A 587 -7.42 33.18 2.71
C GLY A 587 -8.07 34.56 2.74
N LYS A 588 -9.39 34.62 2.97
CA LYS A 588 -10.13 35.88 3.03
C LYS A 588 -9.72 36.76 4.22
N ASP A 589 -9.55 36.17 5.40
CA ASP A 589 -9.10 36.90 6.59
C ASP A 589 -7.69 37.49 6.39
N ASN A 590 -6.82 36.78 5.66
CA ASN A 590 -5.49 37.27 5.30
C ASN A 590 -5.54 38.39 4.26
N ASP A 591 -6.35 38.25 3.21
CA ASP A 591 -6.56 39.31 2.22
C ASP A 591 -7.11 40.58 2.88
N ASP A 592 -8.04 40.44 3.83
CA ASP A 592 -8.62 41.56 4.58
C ASP A 592 -7.63 42.22 5.55
N GLU A 593 -6.72 41.46 6.19
CA GLU A 593 -5.62 42.03 7.00
C GLU A 593 -4.60 42.77 6.12
N GLU A 594 -4.18 42.17 5.00
CA GLU A 594 -3.21 42.79 4.09
C GLU A 594 -3.79 44.07 3.46
N HIS A 595 -5.09 44.08 3.14
CA HIS A 595 -5.78 45.27 2.65
C HIS A 595 -5.90 46.37 3.72
N LYS A 596 -5.99 46.01 5.01
CA LYS A 596 -5.96 46.97 6.14
C LYS A 596 -4.56 47.54 6.37
N ASP A 597 -3.52 46.71 6.28
CA ASP A 597 -2.14 47.16 6.45
C ASP A 597 -1.71 48.07 5.27
N LEU A 598 -2.08 47.72 4.03
CA LEU A 598 -1.90 48.59 2.85
C LEU A 598 -2.61 49.94 3.00
N LYS A 599 -3.83 49.95 3.56
CA LYS A 599 -4.57 51.19 3.89
C LYS A 599 -3.88 52.01 4.98
N LYS A 600 -3.17 51.38 5.89
CA LYS A 600 -2.48 52.02 7.00
C LYS A 600 -1.15 52.62 6.58
N ASP A 601 -0.43 51.95 5.66
CA ASP A 601 0.89 52.37 5.19
C ASP A 601 0.84 53.36 4.02
N ASN A 602 -0.24 53.37 3.22
CA ASN A 602 -0.41 54.28 2.07
C ASN A 602 -1.82 54.90 1.98
N PRO A 603 -2.25 55.71 2.96
CA PRO A 603 -3.60 56.29 2.96
C PRO A 603 -3.84 57.22 1.76
N GLU A 604 -2.86 58.04 1.37
CA GLU A 604 -2.98 59.01 0.26
C GLU A 604 -3.10 58.35 -1.12
N MET A 605 -2.47 57.19 -1.33
CA MET A 605 -2.50 56.48 -2.61
C MET A 605 -3.87 55.84 -2.88
N ILE A 606 -4.51 55.31 -1.83
CA ILE A 606 -5.81 54.63 -1.93
C ILE A 606 -6.93 55.65 -2.08
N GLU A 607 -6.81 56.81 -1.44
CA GLU A 607 -7.76 57.93 -1.62
C GLU A 607 -7.72 58.46 -3.07
N ALA A 608 -6.52 58.65 -3.64
CA ALA A 608 -6.34 59.02 -5.04
C ALA A 608 -6.87 57.96 -6.04
N PHE A 609 -6.74 56.66 -5.70
CA PHE A 609 -7.27 55.58 -6.54
C PHE A 609 -8.81 55.49 -6.44
N SER A 610 -9.38 55.71 -5.26
CA SER A 610 -10.82 55.76 -5.04
C SER A 610 -11.46 56.93 -5.78
N ASP A 611 -10.81 58.10 -5.76
CA ASP A 611 -11.26 59.28 -6.52
C ASP A 611 -11.18 59.03 -8.04
N ALA A 612 -10.10 58.40 -8.51
CA ALA A 612 -9.97 58.04 -9.93
C ALA A 612 -11.05 57.05 -10.39
N VAL A 613 -11.36 56.03 -9.57
CA VAL A 613 -12.43 55.06 -9.85
C VAL A 613 -13.80 55.73 -9.80
N ALA A 614 -14.06 56.62 -8.84
CA ALA A 614 -15.31 57.37 -8.76
C ALA A 614 -15.51 58.27 -9.99
N ILE A 615 -14.46 58.93 -10.47
CA ILE A 615 -14.49 59.72 -11.70
C ILE A 615 -14.79 58.85 -12.92
N ILE A 616 -14.21 57.64 -13.01
CA ILE A 616 -14.47 56.70 -14.10
C ILE A 616 -15.91 56.16 -14.06
N VAL A 617 -16.43 55.82 -12.88
CA VAL A 617 -17.79 55.31 -12.70
C VAL A 617 -18.86 56.40 -12.92
N LEU A 618 -18.56 57.66 -12.64
CA LEU A 618 -19.44 58.80 -12.96
C LEU A 618 -19.34 59.25 -14.44
N SER A 619 -18.32 58.77 -15.17
CA SER A 619 -18.11 59.07 -16.60
C SER A 619 -18.61 57.97 -17.55
N CYS A 620 -19.04 56.82 -17.01
CA CYS A 620 -19.85 55.80 -17.67
C CYS A 620 -21.32 56.03 -17.35
#